data_AF-A0A7H1Q4M2-F1
#
_entry.id   AF-A0A7H1Q4M2-F1
#
_cell.length_a   1.000
_cell.length_b   1.000
_cell.length_c   1.000
_cell.angle_alpha   90.00
_cell.angle_beta   90.00
_cell.angle_gamma   90.00
#
_symmetry.space_group_name_H-M   'P 1'
#
loop_
_entity.id
_entity.type
_entity.pdbx_description
1 polymer ?
#
loop_
_entity_poly.entity_id
_entity_poly.type
_entity_poly.pdbx_seq_one_letter_code
_entity_poly.pdbx_strand_id
1 'polypeptide(L)'
;MAQTETPGTEVAPRTRLRWWTELPLLLLVYGCYSAGRLLVRGDVDDAVDHGLALLRAEKLLHLNAEHPLNRLFTREPWIGIPADFWYASLHYLVTPAILIWLFHNRAEHYRRARAWLMTSTFIGLIGFTLVPTCPPRLLAANEGFVDTMAHYSSYGWWGGDASAPRGLGGMTNQYAAMPSLHVGWALWCGLMLWRHGGTRLTKVLAVLYPLGTALVVMGTANHYLLDALAGIAVMGVGHLLAPRVLRAADLVRARLFKGFGAGSSPIVSGGCQTSAGERIPRQRESRPGTGAEPDPSPTDAGDEAPAPAR
;
A
#
# COMPACT_ATOMS: atom_id res chain seq x y z
N MET A 1 40.68 14.65 33.90
CA MET A 1 39.39 14.96 33.24
C MET A 1 39.16 13.90 32.17
N ALA A 2 38.29 12.94 32.45
CA ALA A 2 37.97 11.84 31.56
C ALA A 2 36.84 12.27 30.62
N GLN A 3 37.02 12.06 29.32
CA GLN A 3 36.02 12.29 28.28
C GLN A 3 34.94 11.21 28.40
N THR A 4 33.70 11.61 28.69
CA THR A 4 32.52 10.75 28.60
C THR A 4 32.10 10.64 27.14
N GLU A 5 32.36 9.49 26.53
CA GLU A 5 31.77 9.10 25.25
C GLU A 5 30.26 8.89 25.42
N THR A 6 29.47 9.69 24.70
CA THR A 6 28.03 9.49 24.54
C THR A 6 27.77 8.19 23.76
N PRO A 7 26.91 7.27 24.25
CA PRO A 7 26.57 6.06 23.53
C PRO A 7 25.80 6.42 22.26
N GLY A 8 26.34 6.01 21.11
CA GLY A 8 25.71 6.19 19.81
C GLY A 8 24.32 5.53 19.80
N THR A 9 23.31 6.32 19.45
CA THR A 9 21.95 5.87 19.19
C THR A 9 22.01 4.81 18.09
N GLU A 10 21.82 3.54 18.45
CA GLU A 10 21.68 2.44 17.51
C GLU A 10 20.51 2.77 16.57
N VAL A 11 20.84 3.17 15.34
CA VAL A 11 19.87 3.35 14.27
C VAL A 11 19.31 1.97 13.96
N ALA A 12 18.12 1.69 14.48
CA ALA A 12 17.40 0.44 14.23
C ALA A 12 17.47 0.10 12.72
N PRO A 13 17.89 -1.12 12.34
CA PRO A 13 18.12 -1.46 10.95
C PRO A 13 16.82 -1.27 10.16
N ARG A 14 16.84 -0.32 9.22
CA ARG A 14 15.76 -0.13 8.25
C ARG A 14 15.58 -1.45 7.50
N THR A 15 14.54 -2.21 7.84
CA THR A 15 14.15 -3.43 7.13
C THR A 15 13.99 -3.08 5.66
N ARG A 16 14.96 -3.47 4.83
CA ARG A 16 14.92 -3.22 3.38
C ARG A 16 13.69 -3.91 2.82
N LEU A 17 12.75 -3.12 2.33
CA LEU A 17 11.60 -3.62 1.58
C LEU A 17 12.11 -4.27 0.30
N ARG A 18 11.66 -5.49 0.05
CA ARG A 18 12.10 -6.33 -1.06
C ARG A 18 11.00 -6.33 -2.11
N TRP A 19 11.19 -5.65 -3.23
CA TRP A 19 10.15 -5.51 -4.28
C TRP A 19 9.62 -6.86 -4.78
N TRP A 20 10.43 -7.91 -4.75
CA TRP A 20 10.02 -9.25 -5.17
C TRP A 20 8.98 -9.89 -4.24
N THR A 21 8.78 -9.39 -3.01
CA THR A 21 7.67 -9.85 -2.15
C THR A 21 6.31 -9.37 -2.63
N GLU A 22 6.26 -8.41 -3.55
CA GLU A 22 5.00 -7.94 -4.14
C GLU A 22 4.48 -8.88 -5.24
N LEU A 23 5.38 -9.60 -5.94
CA LEU A 23 4.99 -10.50 -7.03
C LEU A 23 4.05 -11.63 -6.60
N PRO A 24 4.33 -12.39 -5.50
CA PRO A 24 3.40 -13.39 -5.00
C PRO A 24 2.07 -12.80 -4.54
N LEU A 25 2.08 -11.56 -4.04
CA LEU A 25 0.88 -10.88 -3.56
C LEU A 25 -0.04 -10.47 -4.72
N LEU A 26 0.55 -9.94 -5.79
CA LEU A 26 -0.15 -9.62 -7.04
C LEU A 26 -0.72 -10.89 -7.67
N LEU A 27 0.07 -11.97 -7.73
CA LEU A 27 -0.37 -13.28 -8.21
C LEU A 27 -1.52 -13.85 -7.36
N LEU A 28 -1.48 -13.67 -6.03
CA LEU A 28 -2.56 -14.10 -5.15
C LEU A 28 -3.85 -13.31 -5.42
N VAL A 29 -3.77 -11.97 -5.50
CA VAL A 29 -4.95 -11.14 -5.79
C VAL A 29 -5.51 -11.47 -7.17
N TYR A 30 -4.66 -11.61 -8.18
CA TYR A 30 -5.05 -12.01 -9.53
C TYR A 30 -5.69 -13.41 -9.55
N GLY A 31 -5.12 -14.36 -8.80
CA GLY A 31 -5.64 -15.71 -8.63
C GLY A 31 -7.01 -15.71 -7.96
N CYS A 32 -7.19 -14.96 -6.87
CA CYS A 32 -8.48 -14.83 -6.18
C CYS A 32 -9.53 -14.13 -7.05
N TYR A 33 -9.16 -13.09 -7.80
CA TYR A 33 -10.05 -12.46 -8.77
C TYR A 33 -10.49 -13.45 -9.86
N SER A 34 -9.54 -14.19 -10.42
CA SER A 34 -9.80 -15.20 -11.45
C SER A 34 -10.67 -16.35 -10.93
N ALA A 35 -10.42 -16.81 -9.69
CA ALA A 35 -11.20 -17.85 -9.04
C ALA A 35 -12.63 -17.38 -8.72
N GLY A 36 -12.79 -16.17 -8.17
CA GLY A 36 -14.10 -15.56 -7.94
C GLY A 36 -14.89 -15.47 -9.24
N ARG A 37 -14.25 -15.07 -10.34
CA ARG A 37 -14.88 -15.03 -11.66
C ARG A 37 -15.38 -16.39 -12.17
N LEU A 38 -14.62 -17.46 -11.93
CA LEU A 38 -15.02 -18.82 -12.32
C LEU A 38 -16.20 -19.33 -11.48
N LEU A 39 -16.27 -18.93 -10.21
CA LEU A 39 -17.36 -19.27 -9.29
C LEU A 39 -18.63 -18.46 -9.57
N VAL A 40 -18.49 -17.21 -10.02
CA VAL A 40 -19.59 -16.26 -10.33
C VAL A 40 -20.11 -16.45 -11.76
N ARG A 41 -20.09 -17.66 -12.30
CA ARG A 41 -21.03 -18.03 -13.36
C ARG A 41 -22.45 -18.17 -12.77
N GLY A 42 -22.87 -17.14 -12.03
CA GLY A 42 -24.20 -17.00 -11.47
C GLY A 42 -25.16 -16.51 -12.54
N ASP A 43 -26.44 -16.78 -12.30
CA ASP A 43 -27.52 -16.45 -13.21
C ASP A 43 -27.54 -14.93 -13.46
N VAL A 44 -27.54 -14.53 -14.73
CA VAL A 44 -27.57 -13.10 -15.10
C VAL A 44 -28.85 -12.46 -14.57
N ASP A 45 -29.93 -13.24 -14.49
CA ASP A 45 -31.22 -12.82 -14.00
C ASP A 45 -31.16 -12.42 -12.52
N ASP A 46 -30.48 -13.19 -11.67
CA ASP A 46 -30.26 -12.85 -10.25
C ASP A 46 -29.51 -11.51 -10.10
N ALA A 47 -28.50 -11.28 -10.94
CA ALA A 47 -27.74 -10.04 -10.90
C ALA A 47 -28.58 -8.83 -11.30
N VAL A 48 -29.45 -8.99 -12.31
CA VAL A 48 -30.42 -7.96 -12.73
C VAL A 48 -31.41 -7.66 -11.60
N ASP A 49 -31.93 -8.69 -10.95
CA ASP A 49 -32.87 -8.55 -9.83
C ASP A 49 -32.24 -7.80 -8.64
N HIS A 50 -30.98 -8.10 -8.30
CA HIS A 50 -30.24 -7.33 -7.30
C HIS A 50 -30.06 -5.86 -7.71
N GLY A 51 -29.71 -5.58 -8.98
CA GLY A 51 -29.60 -4.22 -9.49
C GLY A 51 -30.92 -3.44 -9.41
N LEU A 52 -32.02 -4.07 -9.82
CA LEU A 52 -33.37 -3.49 -9.70
C LEU A 52 -33.79 -3.30 -8.23
N ALA A 53 -33.42 -4.21 -7.33
CA ALA A 53 -33.69 -4.08 -5.90
C ALA A 53 -32.96 -2.87 -5.30
N LEU A 54 -31.69 -2.64 -5.66
CA LEU A 54 -30.95 -1.44 -5.26
C LEU A 54 -31.62 -0.19 -5.79
N LEU A 55 -31.95 -0.15 -7.08
CA LEU A 55 -32.60 1.00 -7.69
C LEU A 55 -33.96 1.31 -7.05
N ARG A 56 -34.75 0.28 -6.70
CA ARG A 56 -36.00 0.44 -5.95
C ARG A 56 -35.75 1.00 -4.54
N ALA A 57 -34.73 0.52 -3.85
CA ALA A 57 -34.36 1.02 -2.52
C ALA A 57 -33.93 2.50 -2.56
N GLU A 58 -33.11 2.89 -3.54
CA GLU A 58 -32.71 4.29 -3.75
C GLU A 58 -33.91 5.18 -4.07
N LYS A 59 -34.78 4.75 -4.99
CA LYS A 59 -36.04 5.44 -5.32
C LYS A 59 -36.94 5.62 -4.08
N LEU A 60 -37.03 4.60 -3.21
CA LEU A 60 -37.78 4.66 -1.95
C LEU A 60 -37.17 5.68 -0.96
N LEU A 61 -35.85 5.79 -0.94
CA LEU A 61 -35.12 6.78 -0.13
C LEU A 61 -35.07 8.17 -0.78
N HIS A 62 -35.72 8.35 -1.93
CA HIS A 62 -35.66 9.57 -2.76
C HIS A 62 -34.22 9.95 -3.16
N LEU A 63 -33.33 8.97 -3.25
CA LEU A 63 -31.99 9.12 -3.78
C LEU A 63 -32.06 8.85 -5.28
N ASN A 64 -31.83 9.89 -6.08
CA ASN A 64 -31.81 9.81 -7.54
C ASN A 64 -30.71 10.71 -8.10
N ALA A 65 -29.48 10.46 -7.65
CA ALA A 65 -28.32 11.21 -8.10
C ALA A 65 -27.81 10.68 -9.44
N GLU A 66 -28.04 9.39 -9.71
CA GLU A 66 -27.52 8.62 -10.84
C GLU A 66 -28.15 9.09 -12.15
N HIS A 67 -29.48 9.19 -12.25
CA HIS A 67 -30.14 9.62 -13.48
C HIS A 67 -29.75 11.03 -13.97
N PRO A 68 -29.83 12.10 -13.15
CA PRO A 68 -29.46 13.43 -13.62
C PRO A 68 -27.97 13.51 -13.96
N LEU A 69 -27.10 12.82 -13.21
CA LEU A 69 -25.67 12.82 -13.46
C LEU A 69 -25.33 12.05 -14.74
N ASN A 70 -25.95 10.90 -14.96
CA ASN A 70 -25.77 10.13 -16.19
C ASN A 70 -26.25 10.91 -17.42
N ARG A 71 -27.44 11.52 -17.36
CA ARG A 71 -27.92 12.40 -18.43
C ARG A 71 -26.96 13.55 -18.72
N LEU A 72 -26.37 14.17 -17.70
CA LEU A 72 -25.39 15.24 -17.89
C LEU A 72 -24.17 14.73 -18.65
N PHE A 73 -23.61 13.59 -18.25
CA PHE A 73 -22.41 13.02 -18.84
C PHE A 73 -22.65 12.51 -20.27
N THR A 74 -23.84 11.98 -20.55
CA THR A 74 -24.26 11.58 -21.89
C THR A 74 -24.52 12.78 -22.81
N ARG A 75 -25.08 13.88 -22.27
CA ARG A 75 -25.42 15.06 -23.06
C ARG A 75 -24.18 15.90 -23.41
N GLU A 76 -23.23 15.99 -22.49
CA GLU A 76 -22.10 16.92 -22.55
C GLU A 76 -20.79 16.16 -22.79
N PRO A 77 -20.32 16.01 -24.06
CA PRO A 77 -19.17 15.18 -24.38
C PRO A 77 -17.87 15.63 -23.72
N TRP A 78 -17.74 16.91 -23.42
CA TRP A 78 -16.57 17.49 -22.75
C TRP A 78 -16.44 17.06 -21.28
N ILE A 79 -17.50 16.54 -20.67
CA ILE A 79 -17.46 15.87 -19.35
C ILE A 79 -17.46 14.36 -19.55
N GLY A 80 -18.33 13.84 -20.42
CA GLY A 80 -18.53 12.40 -20.63
C GLY A 80 -17.27 11.68 -21.11
N ILE A 81 -16.61 12.18 -22.17
CA ILE A 81 -15.42 11.54 -22.74
C ILE A 81 -14.28 11.51 -21.71
N PRO A 82 -13.89 12.62 -21.05
CA PRO A 82 -12.87 12.56 -20.00
C PRO A 82 -13.26 11.65 -18.82
N ALA A 83 -14.54 11.57 -18.46
CA ALA A 83 -15.02 10.67 -17.42
C ALA A 83 -14.84 9.20 -17.79
N ASP A 84 -15.09 8.83 -19.05
CA ASP A 84 -14.86 7.47 -19.52
C ASP A 84 -13.37 7.11 -19.51
N PHE A 85 -12.49 8.03 -19.93
CA PHE A 85 -11.04 7.84 -19.78
C PHE A 85 -10.63 7.74 -18.31
N TRP A 86 -11.23 8.56 -17.45
CA TRP A 86 -10.97 8.54 -16.01
C TRP A 86 -11.30 7.18 -15.42
N TYR A 87 -12.49 6.68 -15.71
CA TYR A 87 -12.98 5.37 -15.28
C TYR A 87 -12.14 4.22 -15.84
N ALA A 88 -11.72 4.30 -17.09
CA ALA A 88 -10.95 3.23 -17.74
C ALA A 88 -9.50 3.12 -17.26
N SER A 89 -8.89 4.19 -16.71
CA SER A 89 -7.44 4.25 -16.51
C SER A 89 -6.96 4.58 -15.11
N LEU A 90 -7.60 5.52 -14.39
CA LEU A 90 -6.94 6.14 -13.24
C LEU A 90 -6.77 5.19 -12.07
N HIS A 91 -7.65 4.22 -11.84
CA HIS A 91 -7.44 3.23 -10.78
C HIS A 91 -6.25 2.32 -11.05
N TYR A 92 -5.96 2.02 -12.33
CA TYR A 92 -4.78 1.27 -12.77
C TYR A 92 -3.48 2.09 -12.73
N LEU A 93 -3.57 3.42 -12.70
CA LEU A 93 -2.40 4.30 -12.69
C LEU A 93 -2.12 4.90 -11.31
N VAL A 94 -3.13 5.53 -10.69
CA VAL A 94 -3.01 6.26 -9.43
C VAL A 94 -2.73 5.32 -8.27
N THR A 95 -3.44 4.20 -8.17
CA THR A 95 -3.25 3.27 -7.05
C THR A 95 -1.82 2.71 -7.03
N PRO A 96 -1.27 2.19 -8.15
CA PRO A 96 0.14 1.79 -8.19
C PRO A 96 1.11 2.96 -7.98
N ALA A 97 0.83 4.14 -8.53
CA ALA A 97 1.69 5.32 -8.33
C ALA A 97 1.80 5.70 -6.84
N ILE A 98 0.69 5.71 -6.11
CA ILE A 98 0.68 5.96 -4.65
C ILE A 98 1.41 4.86 -3.90
N LEU A 99 1.24 3.59 -4.28
CA LEU A 99 1.99 2.47 -3.68
C LEU A 99 3.50 2.60 -3.90
N ILE A 100 3.94 2.91 -5.13
CA ILE A 100 5.35 3.11 -5.47
C ILE A 100 5.91 4.31 -4.71
N TRP A 101 5.16 5.42 -4.67
CA TRP A 101 5.56 6.61 -3.93
C TRP A 101 5.69 6.32 -2.42
N LEU A 102 4.74 5.60 -1.81
CA LEU A 102 4.82 5.17 -0.42
C LEU A 102 6.00 4.23 -0.19
N PHE A 103 6.26 3.30 -1.11
CA PHE A 103 7.39 2.37 -1.00
C PHE A 103 8.74 3.10 -0.95
N HIS A 104 8.94 4.10 -1.82
CA HIS A 104 10.19 4.86 -1.87
C HIS A 104 10.31 5.90 -0.75
N ASN A 105 9.24 6.66 -0.48
CA ASN A 105 9.33 7.87 0.35
C ASN A 105 8.80 7.66 1.78
N ARG A 106 7.98 6.62 2.00
CA ARG A 106 7.24 6.37 3.26
C ARG A 106 7.25 4.88 3.62
N ALA A 107 8.40 4.24 3.45
CA ALA A 107 8.63 2.80 3.64
C ALA A 107 8.05 2.24 4.96
N GLU A 108 8.12 3.03 6.05
CA GLU A 108 7.59 2.67 7.36
C GLU A 108 6.05 2.47 7.38
N HIS A 109 5.33 3.22 6.55
CA HIS A 109 3.88 3.17 6.45
C HIS A 109 3.39 2.24 5.33
N TYR A 110 4.23 2.00 4.31
CA TYR A 110 3.89 1.21 3.13
C TYR A 110 3.28 -0.14 3.47
N ARG A 111 3.88 -0.90 4.40
CA ARG A 111 3.37 -2.23 4.79
C ARG A 111 1.94 -2.17 5.34
N ARG A 112 1.63 -1.17 6.17
CA ARG A 112 0.29 -0.99 6.74
C ARG A 112 -0.71 -0.52 5.69
N ALA A 113 -0.30 0.44 4.86
CA ALA A 113 -1.12 0.98 3.78
C ALA A 113 -1.49 -0.11 2.76
N ARG A 114 -0.52 -0.94 2.35
CA ARG A 114 -0.73 -2.08 1.46
C ARG A 114 -1.65 -3.13 2.08
N ALA A 115 -1.40 -3.54 3.31
CA ALA A 115 -2.24 -4.54 3.97
C ALA A 115 -3.70 -4.07 4.10
N TRP A 116 -3.90 -2.78 4.35
CA TRP A 116 -5.22 -2.17 4.32
C TRP A 116 -5.86 -2.29 2.94
N LEU A 117 -5.21 -1.80 1.88
CA LEU A 117 -5.75 -1.89 0.52
C LEU A 117 -6.11 -3.33 0.15
N MET A 118 -5.20 -4.27 0.41
CA MET A 118 -5.41 -5.69 0.10
C MET A 118 -6.59 -6.29 0.88
N THR A 119 -6.66 -6.03 2.20
CA THR A 119 -7.76 -6.53 3.03
C THR A 119 -9.10 -6.03 2.52
N SER A 120 -9.20 -4.73 2.23
CA SER A 120 -10.41 -4.14 1.65
C SER A 120 -10.76 -4.74 0.29
N THR A 121 -9.77 -4.92 -0.59
CA THR A 121 -9.97 -5.55 -1.89
C THR A 121 -10.49 -6.98 -1.74
N PHE A 122 -9.92 -7.80 -0.88
CA PHE A 122 -10.40 -9.16 -0.64
C PHE A 122 -11.84 -9.19 -0.11
N ILE A 123 -12.20 -8.31 0.81
CA ILE A 123 -13.59 -8.18 1.29
C ILE A 123 -14.51 -7.80 0.13
N GLY A 124 -14.09 -6.87 -0.73
CA GLY A 124 -14.85 -6.50 -1.92
C GLY A 124 -14.99 -7.64 -2.94
N LEU A 125 -13.93 -8.43 -3.14
CA LEU A 125 -13.95 -9.62 -3.99
C LEU A 125 -15.01 -10.63 -3.49
N ILE A 126 -15.05 -10.86 -2.18
CA ILE A 126 -16.06 -11.71 -1.55
C ILE A 126 -17.46 -11.12 -1.75
N GLY A 127 -17.61 -9.80 -1.54
CA GLY A 127 -18.88 -9.09 -1.69
C GLY A 127 -19.53 -9.30 -3.06
N PHE A 128 -18.82 -9.00 -4.16
CA PHE A 128 -19.41 -9.19 -5.49
C PHE A 128 -19.60 -10.67 -5.84
N THR A 129 -18.85 -11.57 -5.21
CA THR A 129 -18.98 -13.02 -5.46
C THR A 129 -20.27 -13.55 -4.84
N LEU A 130 -20.64 -13.04 -3.67
CA LEU A 130 -21.84 -13.46 -2.95
C LEU A 130 -23.11 -12.76 -3.42
N VAL A 131 -22.97 -11.51 -3.88
CA VAL A 131 -24.09 -10.69 -4.34
C VAL A 131 -23.69 -10.07 -5.69
N PRO A 132 -23.79 -10.82 -6.80
CA PRO A 132 -23.58 -10.25 -8.11
C PRO A 132 -24.66 -9.20 -8.36
N THR A 133 -24.28 -8.02 -8.84
CA THR A 133 -25.18 -6.88 -8.99
C THR A 133 -25.02 -6.28 -10.38
N CYS A 134 -26.13 -6.20 -11.10
CA CYS A 134 -26.20 -5.57 -12.40
C CYS A 134 -26.09 -4.04 -12.28
N PRO A 135 -25.08 -3.42 -12.91
CA PRO A 135 -24.88 -1.98 -12.88
C PRO A 135 -25.95 -1.24 -13.70
N PRO A 136 -26.21 0.06 -13.41
CA PRO A 136 -27.27 0.81 -14.06
C PRO A 136 -27.19 0.80 -15.60
N ARG A 137 -25.98 0.86 -16.18
CA ARG A 137 -25.74 0.87 -17.64
C ARG A 137 -26.22 -0.39 -18.37
N LEU A 138 -26.36 -1.52 -17.65
CA LEU A 138 -26.79 -2.81 -18.22
C LEU A 138 -28.27 -3.10 -17.94
N LEU A 139 -28.98 -2.23 -17.21
CA LEU A 139 -30.42 -2.35 -17.02
C LEU A 139 -31.16 -2.12 -18.35
N ALA A 140 -32.38 -2.63 -18.43
CA ALA A 140 -33.24 -2.44 -19.58
C ALA A 140 -33.48 -0.95 -19.87
N ALA A 141 -33.65 -0.61 -21.15
CA ALA A 141 -33.72 0.78 -21.64
C ALA A 141 -34.85 1.61 -20.99
N ASN A 142 -35.90 0.96 -20.49
CA ASN A 142 -37.01 1.60 -19.79
C ASN A 142 -36.60 2.22 -18.43
N GLU A 143 -35.49 1.77 -17.82
CA GLU A 143 -34.95 2.38 -16.60
C GLU A 143 -34.19 3.69 -16.89
N GLY A 144 -33.90 4.01 -18.16
CA GLY A 144 -33.45 5.35 -18.56
C GLY A 144 -31.97 5.67 -18.28
N PHE A 145 -31.11 4.66 -18.15
CA PHE A 145 -29.66 4.82 -18.08
C PHE A 145 -29.02 4.64 -19.47
N VAL A 146 -27.95 5.38 -19.71
CA VAL A 146 -27.12 5.26 -20.92
C VAL A 146 -25.72 4.84 -20.53
N ASP A 147 -25.23 3.77 -21.14
CA ASP A 147 -23.82 3.37 -21.06
C ASP A 147 -22.95 4.41 -21.80
N THR A 148 -22.34 5.34 -21.07
CA THR A 148 -21.48 6.37 -21.65
C THR A 148 -20.24 5.77 -22.27
N MET A 149 -19.68 4.70 -21.66
CA MET A 149 -18.51 4.02 -22.20
C MET A 149 -18.80 3.46 -23.58
N ALA A 150 -19.94 2.78 -23.75
CA ALA A 150 -20.36 2.28 -25.06
C ALA A 150 -20.67 3.43 -26.02
N HIS A 151 -21.36 4.48 -25.54
CA HIS A 151 -21.75 5.66 -26.30
C HIS A 151 -20.55 6.43 -26.89
N TYR A 152 -19.48 6.63 -26.12
CA TYR A 152 -18.26 7.32 -26.53
C TYR A 152 -17.10 6.37 -26.88
N SER A 153 -17.39 5.08 -27.07
CA SER A 153 -16.40 4.03 -27.34
C SER A 153 -15.52 4.32 -28.57
N SER A 154 -15.97 5.14 -29.51
CA SER A 154 -15.18 5.59 -30.68
C SER A 154 -13.93 6.42 -30.32
N TYR A 155 -13.95 7.13 -29.20
CA TYR A 155 -12.83 7.97 -28.74
C TYR A 155 -11.79 7.18 -27.93
N GLY A 156 -12.19 6.07 -27.33
CA GLY A 156 -11.38 5.30 -26.38
C GLY A 156 -10.75 4.02 -26.95
N TRP A 157 -9.95 3.35 -26.13
CA TRP A 157 -9.43 2.01 -26.41
C TRP A 157 -10.40 0.88 -26.03
N TRP A 158 -11.50 1.22 -25.34
CA TRP A 158 -12.53 0.28 -24.89
C TRP A 158 -13.60 0.03 -25.96
N GLY A 159 -14.40 -1.02 -25.75
CA GLY A 159 -15.56 -1.36 -26.58
C GLY A 159 -16.87 -1.22 -25.80
N GLY A 160 -17.87 -2.04 -26.13
CA GLY A 160 -19.11 -2.15 -25.35
C GLY A 160 -18.95 -2.89 -24.02
N ASP A 161 -17.83 -3.58 -23.82
CA ASP A 161 -17.50 -4.26 -22.59
C ASP A 161 -16.66 -3.34 -21.69
N ALA A 162 -17.23 -2.94 -20.55
CA ALA A 162 -16.67 -1.95 -19.61
C ALA A 162 -15.13 -2.00 -19.45
N SER A 163 -14.48 -0.82 -19.54
CA SER A 163 -13.06 -0.49 -19.30
C SER A 163 -11.97 -1.35 -19.97
N ALA A 164 -12.31 -2.51 -20.50
CA ALA A 164 -11.38 -3.45 -21.10
C ALA A 164 -11.02 -3.00 -22.52
N PRO A 165 -9.76 -3.16 -22.96
CA PRO A 165 -9.42 -3.00 -24.36
C PRO A 165 -10.34 -3.85 -25.24
N ARG A 166 -10.68 -3.34 -26.43
CA ARG A 166 -11.57 -4.06 -27.37
C ARG A 166 -11.11 -5.51 -27.55
N GLY A 167 -12.04 -6.46 -27.39
CA GLY A 167 -11.77 -7.90 -27.47
C GLY A 167 -11.35 -8.57 -26.15
N LEU A 168 -11.13 -7.80 -25.08
CA LEU A 168 -10.82 -8.29 -23.73
C LEU A 168 -11.97 -8.14 -22.74
N GLY A 169 -13.17 -7.83 -23.21
CA GLY A 169 -14.38 -7.71 -22.38
C GLY A 169 -14.70 -8.97 -21.58
N GLY A 170 -14.38 -10.13 -22.16
CA GLY A 170 -14.37 -11.42 -21.50
C GLY A 170 -13.24 -11.61 -20.49
N MET A 171 -12.58 -10.57 -19.98
CA MET A 171 -11.68 -10.62 -18.82
C MET A 171 -12.19 -9.81 -17.62
N THR A 172 -13.22 -8.98 -17.80
CA THR A 172 -13.82 -8.19 -16.71
C THR A 172 -15.13 -8.84 -16.24
N ASN A 173 -15.51 -8.62 -14.98
CA ASN A 173 -16.81 -9.04 -14.46
C ASN A 173 -17.78 -7.87 -14.53
N GLN A 174 -18.67 -7.89 -15.53
CA GLN A 174 -19.57 -6.76 -15.79
C GLN A 174 -20.71 -6.63 -14.77
N TYR A 175 -21.00 -7.70 -14.00
CA TYR A 175 -22.06 -7.79 -12.99
C TYR A 175 -21.52 -7.69 -11.55
N ALA A 176 -20.39 -7.01 -11.36
CA ALA A 176 -19.76 -6.80 -10.04
C ALA A 176 -19.87 -5.33 -9.60
N ALA A 177 -21.08 -4.77 -9.60
CA ALA A 177 -21.29 -3.38 -9.22
C ALA A 177 -21.09 -3.13 -7.71
N MET A 178 -21.55 -4.04 -6.85
CA MET A 178 -21.48 -3.87 -5.39
C MET A 178 -20.44 -4.83 -4.76
N PRO A 179 -19.54 -4.36 -3.88
CA PRO A 179 -19.25 -2.96 -3.52
C PRO A 179 -18.33 -2.26 -4.54
N SER A 180 -18.43 -0.94 -4.68
CA SER A 180 -17.58 -0.19 -5.63
C SER A 180 -16.12 -0.10 -5.19
N LEU A 181 -15.27 -0.97 -5.77
CA LEU A 181 -13.83 -0.93 -5.55
C LEU A 181 -13.17 0.33 -6.11
N HIS A 182 -13.70 0.92 -7.19
CA HIS A 182 -13.21 2.18 -7.74
C HIS A 182 -13.28 3.29 -6.68
N VAL A 183 -14.44 3.46 -6.05
CA VAL A 183 -14.64 4.46 -4.99
C VAL A 183 -13.80 4.12 -3.76
N GLY A 184 -13.76 2.84 -3.35
CA GLY A 184 -12.95 2.39 -2.23
C GLY A 184 -11.46 2.70 -2.42
N TRP A 185 -10.89 2.33 -3.56
CA TRP A 185 -9.47 2.55 -3.88
C TRP A 185 -9.15 4.04 -4.04
N ALA A 186 -10.05 4.82 -4.65
CA ALA A 186 -9.88 6.25 -4.77
C ALA A 186 -9.89 6.94 -3.40
N LEU A 187 -10.78 6.52 -2.49
CA LEU A 187 -10.79 6.97 -1.10
C LEU A 187 -9.48 6.61 -0.39
N TRP A 188 -8.99 5.38 -0.56
CA TRP A 188 -7.70 4.97 0.01
C TRP A 188 -6.56 5.85 -0.51
N CYS A 189 -6.49 6.11 -1.82
CA CYS A 189 -5.50 6.99 -2.43
C CYS A 189 -5.58 8.40 -1.84
N GLY A 190 -6.79 8.95 -1.74
CA GLY A 190 -7.04 10.25 -1.14
C GLY A 190 -6.55 10.32 0.32
N LEU A 191 -6.86 9.32 1.13
CA LEU A 191 -6.41 9.24 2.52
C LEU A 191 -4.88 9.10 2.65
N MET A 192 -4.21 8.40 1.73
CA MET A 192 -2.75 8.32 1.69
C MET A 192 -2.13 9.68 1.36
N LEU A 193 -2.65 10.37 0.35
CA LEU A 193 -2.21 11.72 -0.02
C LEU A 193 -2.44 12.72 1.11
N TRP A 194 -3.62 12.69 1.73
CA TRP A 194 -3.95 13.60 2.84
C TRP A 194 -2.99 13.44 4.02
N ARG A 195 -2.70 12.19 4.40
CA ARG A 195 -1.87 11.87 5.58
C ARG A 195 -0.38 12.04 5.34
N HIS A 196 0.11 11.73 4.13
CA HIS A 196 1.55 11.60 3.88
C HIS A 196 2.11 12.57 2.84
N GLY A 197 1.26 13.31 2.10
CA GLY A 197 1.64 14.17 0.98
C GLY A 197 2.20 15.55 1.39
N GLY A 198 1.77 16.10 2.53
CA GLY A 198 2.39 17.27 3.17
C GLY A 198 2.19 18.64 2.48
N THR A 199 1.74 18.69 1.23
CA THR A 199 1.56 19.95 0.46
C THR A 199 0.09 20.35 0.35
N ARG A 200 -0.18 21.64 0.06
CA ARG A 200 -1.57 22.09 -0.23
C ARG A 200 -2.17 21.36 -1.44
N LEU A 201 -1.35 21.15 -2.48
CA LEU A 201 -1.78 20.43 -3.68
C LEU A 201 -2.21 18.99 -3.35
N THR A 202 -1.40 18.24 -2.59
CA THR A 202 -1.74 16.86 -2.23
C THR A 202 -3.00 16.78 -1.36
N LYS A 203 -3.26 17.78 -0.51
CA LYS A 203 -4.52 17.89 0.25
C LYS A 203 -5.73 18.15 -0.63
N VAL A 204 -5.59 19.00 -1.65
CA VAL A 204 -6.65 19.26 -2.63
C VAL A 204 -6.93 17.99 -3.44
N LEU A 205 -5.89 17.37 -4.00
CA LEU A 205 -6.01 16.13 -4.77
C LEU A 205 -6.57 14.97 -3.93
N ALA A 206 -6.24 14.93 -2.64
CA ALA A 206 -6.76 13.93 -1.72
C ALA A 206 -8.29 13.94 -1.58
N VAL A 207 -8.92 15.10 -1.79
CA VAL A 207 -10.37 15.27 -1.74
C VAL A 207 -10.98 15.16 -3.14
N LEU A 208 -10.38 15.84 -4.12
CA LEU A 208 -10.92 15.88 -5.48
C LEU A 208 -10.89 14.52 -6.17
N TYR A 209 -9.85 13.71 -5.98
CA TYR A 209 -9.74 12.42 -6.64
C TYR A 209 -10.85 11.42 -6.24
N PRO A 210 -11.11 11.15 -4.94
CA PRO A 210 -12.20 10.26 -4.56
C PRO A 210 -13.58 10.81 -4.90
N LEU A 211 -13.82 12.12 -4.73
CA LEU A 211 -15.11 12.74 -5.10
C LEU A 211 -15.34 12.68 -6.61
N GLY A 212 -14.33 13.04 -7.40
CA GLY A 212 -14.37 12.95 -8.85
C GLY A 212 -14.61 11.51 -9.31
N THR A 213 -13.95 10.53 -8.69
CA THR A 213 -14.18 9.11 -9.01
C THR A 213 -15.61 8.68 -8.68
N ALA A 214 -16.18 9.08 -7.55
CA ALA A 214 -17.57 8.79 -7.20
C ALA A 214 -18.56 9.39 -8.22
N LEU A 215 -18.34 10.64 -8.63
CA LEU A 215 -19.15 11.28 -9.67
C LEU A 215 -19.00 10.58 -11.01
N VAL A 216 -17.79 10.21 -11.41
CA VAL A 216 -17.51 9.52 -12.67
C VAL A 216 -18.21 8.16 -12.70
N VAL A 217 -18.12 7.34 -11.66
CA VAL A 217 -18.74 6.01 -11.69
C VAL A 217 -20.27 6.06 -11.76
N MET A 218 -20.90 7.04 -11.11
CA MET A 218 -22.35 7.24 -11.17
C MET A 218 -22.77 7.87 -12.51
N GLY A 219 -22.04 8.89 -12.97
CA GLY A 219 -22.29 9.58 -14.24
C GLY A 219 -22.09 8.68 -15.46
N THR A 220 -21.19 7.70 -15.39
CA THR A 220 -21.01 6.68 -16.43
C THR A 220 -21.95 5.49 -16.28
N ALA A 221 -22.90 5.55 -15.33
CA ALA A 221 -23.85 4.48 -15.01
C ALA A 221 -23.20 3.14 -14.65
N ASN A 222 -21.96 3.15 -14.16
CA ASN A 222 -21.24 1.94 -13.77
C ASN A 222 -21.58 1.48 -12.34
N HIS A 223 -22.03 2.38 -11.48
CA HIS A 223 -22.32 2.11 -10.08
C HIS A 223 -23.52 2.94 -9.59
N TYR A 224 -24.33 2.35 -8.71
CA TYR A 224 -25.32 3.07 -7.91
C TYR A 224 -24.63 3.87 -6.78
N LEU A 225 -25.32 4.84 -6.18
CA LEU A 225 -24.81 5.53 -4.99
C LEU A 225 -24.60 4.55 -3.83
N LEU A 226 -25.51 3.58 -3.64
CA LEU A 226 -25.35 2.55 -2.62
C LEU A 226 -24.09 1.69 -2.84
N ASP A 227 -23.69 1.44 -4.09
CA ASP A 227 -22.43 0.74 -4.37
C ASP A 227 -21.21 1.55 -3.92
N ALA A 228 -21.25 2.87 -4.14
CA ALA A 228 -20.20 3.79 -3.72
C ALA A 228 -20.10 3.82 -2.18
N LEU A 229 -21.23 3.90 -1.49
CA LEU A 229 -21.30 3.85 -0.02
C LEU A 229 -20.81 2.50 0.52
N ALA A 230 -21.18 1.39 -0.11
CA ALA A 230 -20.69 0.06 0.23
C ALA A 230 -19.16 -0.03 0.04
N GLY A 231 -18.62 0.56 -1.03
CA GLY A 231 -17.17 0.67 -1.26
C GLY A 231 -16.44 1.43 -0.16
N ILE A 232 -17.00 2.55 0.29
CA ILE A 232 -16.49 3.33 1.43
C ILE A 232 -16.53 2.49 2.72
N ALA A 233 -17.65 1.82 2.98
CA ALA A 233 -17.82 0.98 4.16
C ALA A 233 -16.81 -0.18 4.17
N VAL A 234 -16.63 -0.88 3.05
CA VAL A 234 -15.63 -1.95 2.89
C VAL A 234 -14.23 -1.43 3.12
N MET A 235 -13.90 -0.23 2.61
CA MET A 235 -12.61 0.39 2.86
C MET A 235 -12.42 0.72 4.35
N GLY A 236 -13.47 1.17 5.04
CA GLY A 236 -13.48 1.39 6.49
C GLY A 236 -13.29 0.09 7.29
N VAL A 237 -14.02 -0.97 6.97
CA VAL A 237 -13.87 -2.28 7.60
C VAL A 237 -12.46 -2.83 7.39
N GLY A 238 -11.95 -2.75 6.16
CA GLY A 238 -10.57 -3.16 5.86
C GLY A 238 -9.53 -2.36 6.66
N HIS A 239 -9.77 -1.07 6.93
CA HIS A 239 -8.90 -0.26 7.78
C HIS A 239 -8.83 -0.81 9.20
N LEU A 240 -9.97 -1.20 9.76
CA LEU A 240 -10.10 -1.75 11.11
C LEU A 240 -9.50 -3.16 11.21
N LEU A 241 -9.58 -3.96 10.14
CA LEU A 241 -9.10 -5.34 10.12
C LEU A 241 -7.61 -5.45 9.78
N ALA A 242 -7.04 -4.53 9.00
CA ALA A 242 -5.66 -4.61 8.53
C ALA A 242 -4.61 -4.83 9.64
N PRO A 243 -4.68 -4.20 10.83
CA PRO A 243 -3.74 -4.48 11.91
C PRO A 243 -3.83 -5.92 12.42
N ARG A 244 -5.03 -6.51 12.44
CA ARG A 244 -5.25 -7.90 12.87
C ARG A 244 -4.70 -8.88 11.84
N VAL A 245 -4.96 -8.61 10.56
CA VAL A 245 -4.41 -9.40 9.43
C VAL A 245 -2.88 -9.39 9.46
N LEU A 246 -2.27 -8.23 9.70
CA LEU A 246 -0.82 -8.12 9.81
C LEU A 246 -0.26 -8.94 10.98
N ARG A 247 -0.87 -8.88 12.15
CA ARG A 247 -0.46 -9.68 13.32
C ARG A 247 -0.58 -11.18 13.03
N ALA A 248 -1.69 -11.62 12.43
CA ALA A 248 -1.88 -13.01 12.05
C ALA A 248 -0.82 -13.48 11.05
N ALA A 249 -0.53 -12.68 10.02
CA ALA A 249 0.50 -12.96 9.04
C ALA A 249 1.90 -13.06 9.68
N ASP A 250 2.22 -12.20 10.65
CA ASP A 250 3.48 -12.27 11.40
C ASP A 250 3.58 -13.54 12.25
N LEU A 251 2.49 -13.96 12.89
CA LEU A 251 2.45 -15.21 13.66
C LEU A 251 2.62 -16.45 12.77
N VAL A 252 1.94 -16.49 11.63
CA VAL A 252 2.07 -17.57 10.64
C VAL A 252 3.50 -17.61 10.10
N ARG A 253 4.05 -16.45 9.73
CA ARG A 253 5.44 -16.33 9.28
C ARG A 253 6.41 -16.83 10.35
N ALA A 254 6.26 -16.39 11.59
CA ALA A 254 7.11 -16.84 12.69
C ALA A 254 7.03 -18.36 12.88
N ARG A 255 5.86 -18.97 12.79
CA ARG A 255 5.69 -20.44 12.87
C ARG A 255 6.35 -21.18 11.71
N LEU A 256 6.17 -20.70 10.48
CA LEU A 256 6.77 -21.30 9.29
C LEU A 256 8.30 -21.24 9.35
N PHE A 257 8.88 -20.09 9.72
CA PHE A 257 10.34 -19.93 9.77
C PHE A 257 10.98 -20.51 11.04
N LYS A 258 10.23 -20.71 12.13
CA LYS A 258 10.71 -21.46 13.30
C LYS A 258 10.88 -22.95 12.99
N GLY A 259 10.16 -23.49 12.01
CA GLY A 259 10.35 -24.85 11.48
C GLY A 259 11.62 -25.04 10.64
N PHE A 260 12.21 -23.96 10.12
CA PHE A 260 13.45 -24.00 9.32
C PHE A 260 14.72 -23.63 10.12
N GLY A 261 14.59 -23.27 11.40
CA GLY A 261 15.69 -22.77 12.25
C GLY A 261 16.14 -23.69 13.38
N ALA A 262 15.63 -24.93 13.47
CA ALA A 262 16.06 -25.91 14.47
C ALA A 262 17.25 -26.77 14.01
N GLY A 263 18.07 -26.25 13.10
CA GLY A 263 19.29 -26.90 12.62
C GLY A 263 20.46 -25.90 12.57
N SER A 264 21.39 -26.06 13.50
CA SER A 264 22.77 -25.53 13.49
C SER A 264 22.98 -24.01 13.63
N SER A 265 23.23 -23.59 14.87
CA SER A 265 24.48 -22.89 15.20
C SER A 265 24.90 -23.33 16.61
N PRO A 266 26.06 -23.98 16.81
CA PRO A 266 26.59 -24.08 18.14
C PRO A 266 26.98 -22.66 18.53
N ILE A 267 26.42 -22.21 19.65
CA ILE A 267 26.98 -21.13 20.44
C ILE A 267 28.38 -21.63 20.83
N VAL A 268 29.41 -21.22 20.08
CA VAL A 268 30.78 -21.24 20.60
C VAL A 268 30.81 -20.12 21.63
N SER A 269 30.68 -20.51 22.90
CA SER A 269 30.81 -19.64 24.06
C SER A 269 32.05 -18.76 23.93
N GLY A 270 31.84 -17.45 23.86
CA GLY A 270 32.83 -16.44 24.21
C GLY A 270 33.05 -16.43 25.73
N GLY A 271 33.61 -17.52 26.24
CA GLY A 271 33.84 -17.73 27.66
C GLY A 271 35.12 -18.51 27.90
N CYS A 272 36.27 -17.89 27.59
CA CYS A 272 37.52 -18.23 28.28
C CYS A 272 37.33 -17.84 29.75
N GLN A 273 36.75 -18.75 30.52
CA GLN A 273 36.93 -18.77 31.97
C GLN A 273 38.38 -19.16 32.22
N THR A 274 39.21 -18.21 32.63
CA THR A 274 40.49 -18.53 33.26
C THR A 274 40.19 -19.30 34.53
N SER A 275 40.68 -20.54 34.60
CA SER A 275 40.60 -21.37 35.79
C SER A 275 41.42 -20.72 36.91
N ALA A 276 40.78 -20.50 38.06
CA ALA A 276 41.44 -20.18 39.31
C ALA A 276 42.32 -21.38 39.72
N GLY A 277 43.65 -21.26 39.61
CA GLY A 277 44.50 -22.38 40.00
C GLY A 277 46.00 -22.33 39.77
N GLU A 278 46.59 -21.30 39.15
CA GLU A 278 48.05 -21.27 38.95
C GLU A 278 48.75 -20.16 39.77
N ARG A 279 49.68 -20.63 40.62
CA ARG A 279 50.45 -19.87 41.59
C ARG A 279 51.47 -18.98 40.89
N ILE A 280 51.39 -17.67 41.16
CA ILE A 280 52.41 -16.68 40.82
C ILE A 280 53.59 -16.80 41.80
N PRO A 281 54.85 -17.00 41.36
CA PRO A 281 56.02 -16.85 42.22
C PRO A 281 56.42 -15.37 42.35
N ARG A 282 56.39 -14.93 43.61
CA ARG A 282 56.98 -13.73 44.23
C ARG A 282 57.94 -12.85 43.41
N GLN A 283 57.63 -11.55 43.47
CA GLN A 283 58.57 -10.43 43.39
C GLN A 283 59.80 -10.64 44.30
N ARG A 284 60.98 -10.30 43.78
CA ARG A 284 62.16 -9.95 44.60
C ARG A 284 62.56 -8.52 44.26
N GLU A 285 62.41 -7.65 45.25
CA GLU A 285 62.97 -6.30 45.29
C GLU A 285 64.50 -6.35 45.37
N SER A 286 65.16 -5.39 44.71
CA SER A 286 66.53 -4.99 45.05
C SER A 286 66.63 -3.47 44.96
N ARG A 287 66.89 -2.86 46.13
CA ARG A 287 67.07 -1.43 46.42
C ARG A 287 68.53 -0.97 46.10
N PRO A 288 68.83 0.35 46.21
CA PRO A 288 69.81 1.07 45.37
C PRO A 288 71.22 1.19 45.98
N GLY A 289 72.21 1.50 45.14
CA GLY A 289 73.59 1.81 45.53
C GLY A 289 74.14 3.04 44.79
N THR A 290 74.62 3.99 45.58
CA THR A 290 75.34 5.23 45.24
C THR A 290 76.78 5.00 44.78
N GLY A 291 77.30 5.86 43.89
CA GLY A 291 78.72 6.25 43.91
C GLY A 291 79.45 6.38 42.56
N ALA A 292 79.99 7.60 42.33
CA ALA A 292 81.18 7.95 41.54
C ALA A 292 81.07 8.22 40.01
N GLU A 293 81.22 9.52 39.68
CA GLU A 293 81.76 10.16 38.46
C GLU A 293 83.19 9.67 38.07
N PRO A 294 83.88 10.13 36.98
CA PRO A 294 83.56 11.21 36.00
C PRO A 294 83.82 10.90 34.49
N ASP A 295 83.21 11.74 33.61
CA ASP A 295 83.67 12.47 32.38
C ASP A 295 84.69 11.83 31.35
N PRO A 296 84.84 12.30 30.08
CA PRO A 296 84.36 13.57 29.49
C PRO A 296 83.69 13.55 28.08
N SER A 297 82.77 14.52 27.88
CA SER A 297 82.66 15.58 26.84
C SER A 297 83.42 15.48 25.50
N PRO A 298 83.14 16.31 24.45
CA PRO A 298 82.00 17.21 24.17
C PRO A 298 81.52 17.15 22.69
N THR A 299 80.44 17.88 22.36
CA THR A 299 80.19 18.68 21.12
C THR A 299 78.67 18.81 20.93
N ASP A 300 78.11 19.91 20.45
CA ASP A 300 78.46 21.31 20.36
C ASP A 300 77.14 22.02 20.00
N ALA A 301 77.04 23.29 20.36
CA ALA A 301 76.24 24.37 19.80
C ALA A 301 74.89 24.10 19.08
N GLY A 302 73.87 24.86 19.45
CA GLY A 302 72.73 25.10 18.56
C GLY A 302 71.55 25.81 19.19
N ASP A 303 71.70 27.11 19.36
CA ASP A 303 70.78 28.06 19.97
C ASP A 303 69.51 28.33 19.15
N GLU A 304 68.57 29.03 19.81
CA GLU A 304 67.50 29.87 19.26
C GLU A 304 66.11 29.28 18.87
N ALA A 305 65.16 29.62 19.74
CA ALA A 305 63.72 29.77 19.52
C ALA A 305 63.40 31.05 18.67
N PRO A 306 62.19 31.63 18.66
CA PRO A 306 60.83 31.13 18.38
C PRO A 306 60.07 31.94 17.29
N ALA A 307 59.02 31.34 16.67
CA ALA A 307 57.74 31.94 16.23
C ALA A 307 57.73 33.19 15.26
N PRO A 308 56.57 33.77 14.86
CA PRO A 308 55.34 33.22 14.27
C PRO A 308 54.90 33.93 12.95
N ALA A 309 53.83 33.39 12.34
CA ALA A 309 52.77 34.06 11.57
C ALA A 309 53.09 34.87 10.30
N ARG A 310 52.56 34.37 9.16
CA ARG A 310 51.48 35.03 8.39
C ARG A 310 50.78 34.02 7.49
#